data_AF-A0A514BPC7-F1
#
_entry.id   AF-A0A514BPC7-F1
#
_cell.length_a   1.000
_cell.length_b   1.000
_cell.length_c   1.000
_cell.angle_alpha   90.00
_cell.angle_beta   90.00
_cell.angle_gamma   90.00
#
_symmetry.space_group_name_H-M   'P 1'
#
loop_
_entity.id
_entity.type
_entity.pdbx_description
1 polymer ?
#
loop_
_entity_poly.entity_id
_entity_poly.type
_entity_poly.pdbx_seq_one_letter_code
_entity_poly.pdbx_strand_id
1 'polypeptide(L)'
;MKSTLVLVALLTALGTVATASAQQPGAGEAAKVRKGYAINPVPLNMVGKNPQLVGLGSYIVNGQGACTDCHTSPPYVAGGDPFLGQPTVTNVDGFLAGGTEFGPFISRNLTPNASGRPD
;
A
#
# COMPACT_ATOMS: atom_id res chain seq x y z
N MET A 1 -25.20 -55.16 -43.55
CA MET A 1 -24.81 -53.99 -44.37
C MET A 1 -25.32 -52.74 -43.67
N LYS A 2 -24.42 -51.82 -43.28
CA LYS A 2 -24.63 -50.37 -43.02
C LYS A 2 -25.57 -50.04 -41.82
N SER A 3 -25.27 -49.19 -40.84
CA SER A 3 -24.37 -48.03 -40.78
C SER A 3 -23.97 -47.72 -39.34
N THR A 4 -22.71 -47.34 -39.18
CA THR A 4 -22.13 -46.61 -38.05
C THR A 4 -22.77 -45.23 -37.92
N LEU A 5 -23.08 -44.77 -36.70
CA LEU A 5 -23.15 -43.35 -36.37
C LEU A 5 -22.84 -43.16 -34.88
N VAL A 6 -21.55 -42.87 -34.63
CA VAL A 6 -21.06 -42.29 -33.38
C VAL A 6 -21.45 -40.82 -33.40
N LEU A 7 -22.32 -40.39 -32.50
CA LEU A 7 -22.62 -38.97 -32.32
C LEU A 7 -21.58 -38.37 -31.36
N VAL A 8 -20.55 -37.75 -31.94
CA VAL A 8 -19.62 -36.88 -31.19
C VAL A 8 -20.36 -35.56 -30.95
N ALA A 9 -20.81 -35.34 -29.71
CA ALA A 9 -21.33 -34.04 -29.29
C ALA A 9 -20.14 -33.11 -29.00
N LEU A 10 -19.72 -32.37 -30.03
CA LEU A 10 -18.78 -31.26 -29.92
C LEU A 10 -19.61 -29.96 -29.86
N LEU A 11 -19.84 -29.39 -28.67
CA LEU A 11 -20.37 -28.02 -28.56
C LEU A 11 -19.76 -27.26 -27.37
N THR A 12 -18.87 -26.35 -27.76
CA THR A 12 -18.64 -24.99 -27.23
C THR A 12 -18.08 -24.84 -25.82
N ALA A 13 -16.75 -24.74 -25.76
CA ALA A 13 -16.06 -23.98 -24.73
C ALA A 13 -16.39 -22.48 -24.91
N LEU A 14 -17.32 -21.97 -24.12
CA LEU A 14 -17.49 -20.53 -23.92
C LEU A 14 -16.35 -20.08 -23.00
N GLY A 15 -15.30 -19.51 -23.60
CA GLY A 15 -14.22 -18.88 -22.87
C GLY A 15 -14.78 -17.72 -22.03
N THR A 16 -14.71 -17.86 -20.72
CA THR A 16 -14.95 -16.75 -19.79
C THR A 16 -13.83 -15.74 -20.00
N VAL A 17 -14.15 -14.65 -20.70
CA VAL A 17 -13.30 -13.46 -20.67
C VAL A 17 -13.35 -12.97 -19.22
N ALA A 18 -12.28 -13.21 -18.47
CA ALA A 18 -12.12 -12.69 -17.12
C ALA A 18 -11.98 -11.16 -17.24
N THR A 19 -13.13 -10.48 -17.25
CA THR A 19 -13.14 -9.07 -16.92
C THR A 19 -12.58 -8.97 -15.50
N ALA A 20 -11.52 -8.18 -15.33
CA ALA A 20 -11.02 -7.84 -14.01
C ALA A 20 -12.11 -7.02 -13.31
N SER A 21 -13.09 -7.70 -12.72
CA SER A 21 -14.07 -7.09 -11.86
C SER A 21 -13.30 -6.47 -10.71
N ALA A 22 -13.39 -5.15 -10.58
CA ALA A 22 -12.95 -4.47 -9.37
C ALA A 22 -13.75 -5.08 -8.22
N GLN A 23 -13.13 -6.03 -7.52
CA GLN A 23 -13.74 -6.70 -6.38
C GLN A 23 -14.12 -5.60 -5.40
N GLN A 24 -15.41 -5.46 -5.10
CA GLN A 24 -15.86 -4.47 -4.14
C GLN A 24 -15.12 -4.72 -2.82
N PRO A 25 -14.43 -3.71 -2.26
CA PRO A 25 -13.72 -3.88 -1.01
C PRO A 25 -14.69 -4.37 0.06
N GLY A 26 -14.32 -5.44 0.76
CA GLY A 26 -15.04 -5.82 1.96
C GLY A 26 -15.07 -4.66 2.96
N ALA A 27 -16.07 -4.61 3.84
CA ALA A 27 -16.24 -3.49 4.79
C ALA A 27 -14.97 -3.17 5.60
N GLY A 28 -14.19 -4.19 5.95
CA GLY A 28 -12.91 -4.04 6.65
C GLY A 28 -11.82 -3.36 5.81
N GLU A 29 -11.75 -3.66 4.51
CA GLU A 29 -10.78 -3.02 3.61
C GLU A 29 -11.14 -1.55 3.37
N ALA A 30 -12.42 -1.26 3.13
CA ALA A 30 -12.89 0.12 3.01
C ALA A 30 -12.57 0.95 4.27
N ALA A 31 -12.65 0.35 5.47
CA ALA A 31 -12.24 1.01 6.71
C ALA A 31 -10.74 1.32 6.75
N LYS A 32 -9.88 0.38 6.32
CA LYS A 32 -8.43 0.60 6.21
C LYS A 32 -8.10 1.70 5.21
N VAL A 33 -8.72 1.72 4.04
CA VAL A 33 -8.54 2.78 3.03
C VAL A 33 -8.85 4.15 3.62
N ARG A 34 -10.00 4.32 4.28
CA ARG A 34 -10.37 5.58 4.94
C ARG A 34 -9.37 5.97 6.02
N LYS A 35 -8.96 5.01 6.87
CA LYS A 35 -7.98 5.25 7.93
C LYS A 35 -6.63 5.67 7.35
N GLY A 36 -6.18 5.03 6.28
CA GLY A 36 -4.92 5.36 5.60
C GLY A 36 -4.88 6.78 5.06
N TYR A 37 -5.98 7.30 4.53
CA TYR A 37 -6.07 8.72 4.18
C TYR A 37 -6.04 9.63 5.41
N ALA A 38 -6.75 9.27 6.48
CA ALA A 38 -6.87 10.10 7.67
C ALA A 38 -5.58 10.24 8.48
N ILE A 39 -4.67 9.26 8.42
CA ILE A 39 -3.43 9.25 9.21
C ILE A 39 -2.19 9.64 8.41
N ASN A 40 -2.30 9.87 7.10
CA ASN A 40 -1.13 10.22 6.30
C ASN A 40 -0.67 11.64 6.62
N PRO A 41 0.62 11.86 6.95
CA PRO A 41 1.07 13.17 7.39
C PRO A 41 1.55 14.08 6.23
N VAL A 42 1.55 13.56 5.00
CA VAL A 42 2.01 14.30 3.79
C VAL A 42 0.93 14.32 2.68
N PRO A 43 1.05 15.18 1.66
CA PRO A 43 0.19 15.08 0.49
C PRO A 43 0.44 13.77 -0.30
N LEU A 44 -0.62 13.08 -0.68
CA LEU A 44 -0.52 11.87 -1.51
C LEU A 44 -0.65 12.21 -3.00
N ASN A 45 0.26 11.70 -3.82
CA ASN A 45 0.14 11.80 -5.28
C ASN A 45 -0.93 10.82 -5.79
N MET A 46 -2.00 11.38 -6.36
CA MET A 46 -3.14 10.64 -6.89
C MET A 46 -3.15 10.51 -8.42
N VAL A 47 -2.24 11.19 -9.14
CA VAL A 47 -2.25 11.28 -10.60
C VAL A 47 -2.07 9.89 -11.22
N GLY A 48 -3.07 9.43 -11.96
CA GLY A 48 -3.05 8.14 -12.64
C GLY A 48 -3.05 6.92 -11.71
N LYS A 49 -3.37 7.08 -10.41
CA LYS A 49 -3.36 5.98 -9.42
C LYS A 49 -4.77 5.58 -9.01
N ASN A 50 -4.94 4.31 -8.64
CA ASN A 50 -6.19 3.83 -8.03
C ASN A 50 -6.30 4.35 -6.58
N PRO A 51 -7.33 5.15 -6.24
CA PRO A 51 -7.47 5.70 -4.90
C PRO A 51 -7.58 4.64 -3.79
N GLN A 52 -8.27 3.53 -4.05
CA GLN A 52 -8.40 2.47 -3.05
C GLN A 52 -7.03 1.88 -2.68
N LEU A 53 -6.18 1.65 -3.68
CA LEU A 53 -4.81 1.16 -3.46
C LEU A 53 -3.91 2.20 -2.79
N VAL A 54 -4.06 3.49 -3.15
CA VAL A 54 -3.29 4.57 -2.50
C VAL A 54 -3.64 4.68 -1.02
N GLY A 55 -4.94 4.70 -0.68
CA GLY A 55 -5.38 4.74 0.71
C GLY A 55 -4.98 3.49 1.50
N LEU A 56 -5.09 2.30 0.88
CA LEU A 56 -4.65 1.06 1.51
C LEU A 56 -3.14 1.02 1.76
N GLY A 57 -2.34 1.45 0.78
CA GLY A 57 -0.89 1.58 0.92
C GLY A 57 -0.51 2.54 2.05
N SER A 58 -1.19 3.70 2.13
CA SER A 58 -0.99 4.65 3.23
C SER A 58 -1.33 4.05 4.60
N TYR A 59 -2.40 3.26 4.70
CA TYR A 59 -2.73 2.54 5.94
C TYR A 59 -1.64 1.55 6.35
N ILE A 60 -1.06 0.83 5.39
CA ILE A 60 0.02 -0.12 5.65
C ILE A 60 1.24 0.63 6.22
N VAL A 61 1.65 1.71 5.55
CA VAL A 61 2.84 2.50 5.93
C VAL A 61 2.69 3.17 7.30
N ASN A 62 1.56 3.85 7.52
CA ASN A 62 1.37 4.73 8.68
C ASN A 62 0.59 4.11 9.83
N GLY A 63 -0.13 3.01 9.61
CA GLY A 63 -1.01 2.39 10.61
C GLY A 63 -0.56 1.01 11.05
N GLN A 64 -0.24 0.12 10.11
CA GLN A 64 0.12 -1.27 10.40
C GLN A 64 1.62 -1.48 10.62
N GLY A 65 2.45 -0.90 9.73
CA GLY A 65 3.88 -1.18 9.65
C GLY A 65 4.79 -0.21 10.38
N ALA A 66 4.24 0.89 10.92
CA ALA A 66 4.97 1.97 11.59
C ALA A 66 6.29 2.31 10.88
N CYS A 67 6.28 2.35 9.54
CA CYS A 67 7.52 2.38 8.75
C CYS A 67 8.35 3.62 9.06
N THR A 68 7.67 4.69 9.48
CA THR A 68 8.25 5.95 9.94
C THR A 68 9.20 5.79 11.11
N ASP A 69 8.95 4.86 12.02
CA ASP A 69 9.73 4.72 13.24
C ASP A 69 11.19 4.33 12.93
N CYS A 70 11.39 3.59 11.83
CA CYS A 70 12.72 3.22 11.35
C CYS A 70 13.16 3.99 10.10
N HIS A 71 12.27 4.52 9.29
CA HIS A 71 12.64 5.19 8.03
C HIS A 71 12.47 6.71 8.07
N THR A 72 12.34 7.33 9.24
CA THR A 72 12.33 8.78 9.43
C THR A 72 13.31 9.12 10.55
N SER A 73 14.23 10.05 10.31
CA SER A 73 15.31 10.37 11.25
C SER A 73 15.42 11.88 11.50
N PRO A 74 15.11 12.37 12.72
CA PRO A 74 14.43 11.66 13.82
C PRO A 74 12.97 11.31 13.44
N PRO A 75 12.35 10.26 14.04
CA PRO A 75 11.00 9.81 13.67
C PRO A 75 9.88 10.77 14.10
N TYR A 76 10.12 11.54 15.17
CA TYR A 76 9.19 12.52 15.72
C TYR A 76 9.83 13.90 15.78
N VAL A 77 9.01 14.95 15.76
CA VAL A 77 9.47 16.32 16.06
C VAL A 77 9.79 16.47 17.54
N ALA A 78 10.52 17.52 17.92
CA ALA A 78 10.76 17.83 19.32
C ALA A 78 9.43 18.03 20.08
N GLY A 79 9.23 17.29 21.17
CA GLY A 79 7.98 17.30 21.94
C GLY A 79 6.86 16.43 21.35
N GLY A 80 7.16 15.64 20.31
CA GLY A 80 6.22 14.78 19.59
C GLY A 80 6.39 13.27 19.83
N ASP A 81 7.21 12.86 20.81
CA ASP A 81 7.62 11.47 21.00
C ASP A 81 6.68 10.69 21.95
N PRO A 82 5.88 9.73 21.45
CA PRO A 82 4.98 8.95 22.29
C PRO A 82 5.69 8.05 23.30
N PHE A 83 6.95 7.66 23.05
CA PHE A 83 7.73 6.85 23.98
C PHE A 83 8.19 7.65 25.21
N LEU A 84 8.12 8.98 25.13
CA LEU A 84 8.30 9.90 26.25
C LEU A 84 6.95 10.34 26.87
N GLY A 85 5.83 9.74 26.46
CA GLY A 85 4.49 10.11 26.91
C GLY A 85 3.95 11.41 26.29
N GLN A 86 4.55 11.89 25.20
CA GLN A 86 4.13 13.11 24.51
C GLN A 86 3.08 12.80 23.44
N PRO A 87 2.30 13.81 22.97
CA PRO A 87 1.43 13.64 21.81
C PRO A 87 2.25 13.21 20.59
N THR A 88 1.82 12.16 19.89
CA THR A 88 2.54 11.68 18.70
C THR A 88 2.50 12.71 17.58
N VAL A 89 3.67 13.21 17.17
CA VAL A 89 3.82 14.08 16.01
C VAL A 89 5.03 13.62 15.19
N THR A 90 4.75 12.94 14.07
CA THR A 90 5.77 12.47 13.12
C THR A 90 6.55 13.64 12.53
N ASN A 91 7.84 13.46 12.36
CA ASN A 91 8.68 14.40 11.61
C ASN A 91 8.39 14.28 10.10
N VAL A 92 7.69 15.27 9.55
CA VAL A 92 7.31 15.26 8.13
C VAL A 92 8.44 15.68 7.19
N ASP A 93 9.43 16.41 7.68
CA ASP A 93 10.54 16.95 6.87
C ASP A 93 11.44 15.82 6.35
N GLY A 94 11.60 14.76 7.14
CA GLY A 94 12.36 13.56 6.81
C GLY A 94 11.49 12.32 6.55
N PHE A 95 10.20 12.49 6.26
CA PHE A 95 9.24 11.39 6.21
C PHE A 95 9.65 10.30 5.21
N LEU A 96 9.95 9.11 5.74
CA LEU A 96 10.40 7.93 4.98
C LEU A 96 11.74 8.10 4.23
N ALA A 97 12.51 9.17 4.51
CA ALA A 97 13.79 9.45 3.86
C ALA A 97 14.95 8.56 4.35
N GLY A 98 14.72 7.73 5.37
CA GLY A 98 15.74 6.88 5.98
C GLY A 98 16.59 7.63 7.00
N GLY A 99 17.85 7.19 7.16
CA GLY A 99 18.82 7.82 8.07
C GLY A 99 18.75 7.43 9.54
N THR A 100 17.90 6.47 9.95
CA THR A 100 17.92 5.92 11.31
C THR A 100 18.98 4.83 11.42
N GLU A 101 19.84 4.94 12.43
CA GLU A 101 20.89 3.96 12.73
C GLU A 101 20.34 2.80 13.56
N PHE A 102 20.69 1.56 13.20
CA PHE A 102 20.40 0.35 13.97
C PHE A 102 21.58 -0.62 13.91
N GLY A 103 22.49 -0.50 14.87
CA GLY A 103 23.76 -1.23 14.86
C GLY A 103 24.65 -0.77 13.70
N PRO A 104 25.26 -1.67 12.91
CA PRO A 104 26.13 -1.28 11.78
C PRO A 104 25.35 -0.84 10.52
N PHE A 105 24.02 -0.76 10.59
CA PHE A 105 23.15 -0.48 9.44
C PHE A 105 22.44 0.87 9.59
N ILE A 106 22.12 1.47 8.44
CA ILE A 106 21.34 2.71 8.34
C ILE A 106 20.12 2.42 7.47
N SER A 107 18.94 2.89 7.90
CA SER A 107 17.69 2.70 7.17
C SER A 107 17.75 3.39 5.80
N ARG A 108 17.29 2.70 4.75
CA ARG A 108 17.25 3.21 3.38
C ARG A 108 16.17 4.29 3.20
N ASN A 109 16.34 5.11 2.16
CA ASN A 109 15.32 6.04 1.69
C ASN A 109 14.19 5.28 0.97
N LEU A 110 12.96 5.36 1.49
CA LEU A 110 11.79 4.74 0.86
C LEU A 110 10.96 5.72 0.04
N THR A 111 11.35 7.00 -0.02
CA THR A 111 10.66 7.99 -0.84
C THR A 111 10.79 7.63 -2.32
N PRO A 112 9.74 7.88 -3.13
CA PRO A 112 9.81 7.58 -4.55
C PRO A 112 10.81 8.49 -5.27
N ASN A 113 11.70 7.90 -6.05
CA ASN A 113 12.57 8.60 -6.99
C ASN A 113 11.82 9.07 -8.24
N ALA A 114 12.54 9.64 -9.22
CA ALA A 114 11.96 10.16 -10.45
C ALA A 114 11.15 9.11 -11.26
N SER A 115 11.42 7.81 -11.07
CA SER A 115 10.67 6.70 -11.69
C SER A 115 9.52 6.17 -10.81
N GLY A 116 9.31 6.75 -9.63
CA GLY A 116 8.29 6.35 -8.66
C GLY A 116 8.65 5.12 -7.82
N ARG A 117 9.92 4.71 -7.78
CA ARG A 117 10.43 3.57 -6.98
C ARG A 117 11.25 4.05 -5.78
N PRO A 118 11.37 3.26 -4.70
CA PRO A 118 12.31 3.55 -3.61
C PRO A 118 13.76 3.67 -4.12
N ASP A 119 14.59 4.44 -3.40
CA ASP A 119 16.02 4.63 -3.68
C ASP A 119 16.93 3.53 -3.10
#